data_AF-A0A257KT28-F1
#
_entry.id   AF-A0A257KT28-F1
#
_cell.length_a   1.000
_cell.length_b   1.000
_cell.length_c   1.000
_cell.angle_alpha   90.00
_cell.angle_beta   90.00
_cell.angle_gamma   90.00
#
_symmetry.space_group_name_H-M   'P 1'
#
loop_
_entity.id
_entity.type
_entity.pdbx_description
1 polymer ?
#
loop_
_entity_poly.entity_id
_entity_poly.type
_entity_poly.pdbx_seq_one_letter_code
_entity_poly.pdbx_strand_id
1 'polypeptide(L)'
;MRKTFTRAAALGAALLGTTAIASAAPVSSDALKGKKVLFVVGETKKGGENDDPLIKSYLELKGAEVTFVKADADASAANGKDLVLISSTVNARELRSKYRDVPVPVATWNAYTFADMDMTGRMLHRDFSVVREKPFHNENHADYYAHATSSTNEILTAAKLPHGMFSTILFSAGETNPSWGKPALSADVAVTFADDRNQAAVFGYEKGALMAAENAAPARRVGLFLGDNTFSKLSDAQGPTVNDPQEYAWFSGRRVIDAAIRWAVTPPEQAVSATPAQQLDNLKKAAAGKKVLFVRRFNLPWPENEASDLAQIAFYKSLGCELTVVDQMEPDSHAQGKDLVVISASTNKYKLGTKYSDASVPVILQEAKAVDALHMVSRRRNTDYGVNDHKESLYPPENYVNLIRPTHPIAAGFPAGQFKLFKTPGVLAWSRPPAGAQIVASIPNQPEHATLFAYEKGATMANDAVAPARRVLFPMDAPRFPDLTEQGLTVYGAVINWALSKPGV
;
A
#
# COMPACT_ATOMS: atom_id res chain seq x y z
N MET A 1 50.96 36.45 -9.48
CA MET A 1 49.71 37.16 -9.09
C MET A 1 48.52 36.33 -9.56
N ARG A 2 47.83 35.66 -8.62
CA ARG A 2 46.71 34.73 -8.88
C ARG A 2 45.47 35.53 -9.29
N LYS A 3 44.88 35.23 -10.45
CA LYS A 3 43.56 35.72 -10.85
C LYS A 3 42.49 34.78 -10.28
N THR A 4 41.67 35.32 -9.40
CA THR A 4 40.47 34.71 -8.83
C THR A 4 39.36 34.67 -9.90
N PHE A 5 38.84 33.47 -10.18
CA PHE A 5 37.59 33.29 -10.91
C PHE A 5 36.46 33.05 -9.91
N THR A 6 35.56 34.03 -9.78
CA THR A 6 34.31 33.92 -9.04
C THR A 6 33.33 33.09 -9.89
N ARG A 7 32.97 31.89 -9.43
CA ARG A 7 31.85 31.12 -10.01
C ARG A 7 30.54 31.68 -9.46
N ALA A 8 29.74 32.27 -10.34
CA ALA A 8 28.34 32.56 -10.06
C ALA A 8 27.56 31.24 -10.01
N ALA A 9 26.90 30.96 -8.88
CA ALA A 9 25.98 29.85 -8.75
C ALA A 9 24.64 30.24 -9.39
N ALA A 10 24.25 29.54 -10.46
CA ALA A 10 22.90 29.62 -11.00
C ALA A 10 21.95 28.82 -10.10
N LEU A 11 21.09 29.51 -9.35
CA LEU A 11 19.91 28.89 -8.75
C LEU A 11 18.95 28.53 -9.90
N GLY A 12 18.85 27.25 -10.22
CA GLY A 12 17.79 26.73 -11.08
C GLY A 12 16.48 26.73 -10.30
N ALA A 13 15.55 27.62 -10.67
CA ALA A 13 14.16 27.50 -10.27
C ALA A 13 13.57 26.23 -10.90
N ALA A 14 13.16 25.27 -10.07
CA ALA A 14 12.45 24.10 -10.55
C ALA A 14 11.12 24.53 -11.18
N LEU A 15 10.99 24.39 -12.49
CA LEU A 15 9.67 24.43 -13.13
C LEU A 15 8.82 23.32 -12.50
N LEU A 16 7.70 23.69 -11.89
CA LEU A 16 6.63 22.77 -11.49
C LEU A 16 6.06 22.13 -12.76
N GLY A 17 6.69 21.03 -13.20
CA GLY A 17 6.15 20.19 -14.27
C GLY A 17 4.85 19.56 -13.79
N THR A 18 3.80 19.65 -14.59
CA THR A 18 2.57 18.88 -14.40
C THR A 18 2.91 17.39 -14.47
N THR A 19 2.89 16.68 -13.35
CA THR A 19 3.17 15.24 -13.31
C THR A 19 1.95 14.47 -13.81
N ALA A 20 2.08 13.85 -14.98
CA ALA A 20 1.04 13.00 -15.56
C ALA A 20 0.89 11.63 -14.86
N ILE A 21 1.90 11.22 -14.08
CA ILE A 21 1.92 9.99 -13.28
C ILE A 21 2.60 10.33 -11.95
N ALA A 22 2.00 9.94 -10.82
CA ALA A 22 2.65 10.02 -9.51
C ALA A 22 3.86 9.07 -9.50
N SER A 23 5.05 9.59 -9.17
CA SER A 23 6.24 8.76 -8.95
C SER A 23 6.68 8.93 -7.50
N ALA A 24 6.77 7.83 -6.76
CA ALA A 24 7.39 7.84 -5.45
C ALA A 24 8.90 8.09 -5.57
N ALA A 25 9.44 8.88 -4.66
CA ALA A 25 10.89 9.08 -4.58
C ALA A 25 11.53 7.83 -3.96
N PRO A 26 12.66 7.32 -4.51
CA PRO A 26 13.33 6.17 -3.93
C PRO A 26 13.82 6.50 -2.51
N VAL A 27 13.71 5.53 -1.60
CA VAL A 27 14.16 5.68 -0.22
C VAL A 27 15.69 5.63 -0.16
N SER A 28 16.31 6.80 -0.23
CA SER A 28 17.79 6.91 -0.25
C SER A 28 18.42 6.42 1.05
N SER A 29 19.65 5.91 0.97
CA SER A 29 20.45 5.48 2.13
C SER A 29 20.86 6.64 3.06
N ASP A 30 20.89 7.87 2.55
CA ASP A 30 21.25 9.09 3.28
C ASP A 30 20.04 9.97 3.63
N ALA A 31 18.81 9.45 3.52
CA ALA A 31 17.57 10.21 3.71
C ALA A 31 17.45 10.90 5.09
N LEU A 32 18.20 10.44 6.10
CA LEU A 32 18.24 11.03 7.45
C LEU A 32 19.27 12.15 7.63
N LYS A 33 20.19 12.35 6.69
CA LYS A 33 21.26 13.34 6.81
C LYS A 33 20.68 14.75 6.88
N GLY A 34 20.98 15.46 7.97
CA GLY A 34 20.50 16.82 8.24
C GLY A 34 19.03 16.90 8.66
N LYS A 35 18.34 15.77 8.84
CA LYS A 35 16.94 15.73 9.28
C LYS A 35 16.85 16.02 10.78
N LYS A 36 15.88 16.85 11.18
CA LYS A 36 15.60 17.17 12.58
C LYS A 36 14.51 16.26 13.12
N VAL A 37 14.87 15.41 14.07
CA VAL A 37 13.98 14.42 14.67
C VAL A 37 13.57 14.87 16.07
N LEU A 38 12.27 15.00 16.31
CA LEU A 38 11.71 15.10 17.66
C LEU A 38 11.47 13.69 18.19
N PHE A 39 12.16 13.30 19.25
CA PHE A 39 12.03 11.97 19.83
C PHE A 39 11.33 12.06 21.18
N VAL A 40 10.07 11.64 21.21
CA VAL A 40 9.19 11.62 22.37
C VAL A 40 9.42 10.33 23.15
N VAL A 41 9.90 10.47 24.38
CA VAL A 41 10.30 9.37 25.28
C VAL A 41 9.60 9.47 26.63
N GLY A 42 9.41 8.33 27.28
CA GLY A 42 8.88 8.28 28.65
C GLY A 42 9.95 7.95 29.69
N GLU A 43 9.49 7.77 30.94
CA GLU A 43 10.35 7.36 32.04
C GLU A 43 10.21 5.84 32.26
N THR A 44 11.32 5.12 32.19
CA THR A 44 11.37 3.71 32.57
C THR A 44 11.66 3.56 34.07
N LYS A 45 11.34 2.38 34.65
CA LYS A 45 11.70 2.09 36.03
C LYS A 45 13.21 2.21 36.22
N LYS A 46 13.66 2.71 37.37
CA LYS A 46 15.09 2.80 37.68
C LYS A 46 15.75 1.42 37.55
N GLY A 47 16.74 1.32 36.65
CA GLY A 47 17.42 0.06 36.33
C GLY A 47 16.67 -0.87 35.39
N GLY A 48 15.52 -0.46 34.85
CA GLY A 48 14.82 -1.16 33.78
C GLY A 48 15.51 -0.96 32.43
N GLU A 49 15.23 -1.85 31.48
CA GLU A 49 15.72 -1.76 30.11
C GLU A 49 15.19 -0.48 29.44
N ASN A 50 16.03 0.18 28.64
CA ASN A 50 15.65 1.34 27.85
C ASN A 50 16.65 1.56 26.70
N ASP A 51 16.20 1.29 25.48
CA ASP A 51 16.99 1.45 24.26
C ASP A 51 16.87 2.84 23.62
N ASP A 52 16.05 3.77 24.16
CA ASP A 52 15.88 5.11 23.60
C ASP A 52 17.23 5.84 23.36
N PRO A 53 18.21 5.82 24.29
CA PRO A 53 19.53 6.42 24.05
C PRO A 53 20.32 5.77 22.92
N LEU A 54 20.17 4.45 22.71
CA LEU A 54 20.84 3.72 21.63
C LEU A 54 20.24 4.09 20.28
N ILE A 55 18.91 4.21 20.20
CA ILE A 55 18.19 4.64 19.00
C ILE A 55 18.61 6.08 18.64
N LYS A 56 18.67 6.98 19.63
CA LYS A 56 19.15 8.35 19.41
C LYS A 56 20.57 8.36 18.83
N SER A 57 21.50 7.65 19.46
CA SER A 57 22.89 7.56 19.01
C SER A 57 23.01 7.00 17.58
N TYR A 58 22.16 6.02 17.24
CA TYR A 58 22.11 5.46 15.89
C TYR A 58 21.62 6.46 14.85
N LEU A 59 20.56 7.21 15.14
CA LEU A 59 20.04 8.22 14.21
C LEU A 59 21.03 9.37 14.03
N GLU A 60 21.73 9.78 15.08
CA GLU A 60 22.82 10.77 15.02
C GLU A 60 23.99 10.28 14.16
N LEU A 61 24.35 8.98 14.27
CA LEU A 61 25.34 8.36 13.39
C LEU A 61 24.91 8.37 11.92
N LYS A 62 23.60 8.30 11.64
CA LYS A 62 23.02 8.46 10.29
C LYS A 62 22.93 9.92 9.83
N GLY A 63 23.36 10.86 10.66
CA GLY A 63 23.43 12.29 10.34
C GLY A 63 22.16 13.07 10.68
N ALA A 64 21.22 12.51 11.44
CA ALA A 64 20.06 13.24 11.94
C ALA A 64 20.42 14.07 13.18
N GLU A 65 19.71 15.18 13.39
CA GLU A 65 19.73 15.97 14.62
C GLU A 65 18.55 15.53 15.51
N VAL A 66 18.82 14.88 16.65
CA VAL A 66 17.78 14.28 17.49
C VAL A 66 17.56 15.08 18.77
N THR A 67 16.33 15.54 19.00
CA THR A 67 15.92 16.24 20.22
C THR A 67 15.00 15.36 21.06
N PHE A 68 15.40 15.01 22.29
CA PHE A 68 14.50 14.33 23.23
C PHE A 68 13.48 15.30 23.83
N VAL A 69 12.23 14.82 23.95
CA VAL A 69 11.18 15.46 24.74
C VAL A 69 10.38 14.43 25.53
N LYS A 70 9.79 14.86 26.64
CA LYS A 70 8.87 14.03 27.42
C LYS A 70 7.49 13.95 26.77
N ALA A 71 6.67 12.99 27.21
CA ALA A 71 5.31 12.79 26.72
C ALA A 71 4.38 14.00 26.95
N ASP A 72 4.64 14.81 27.97
CA ASP A 72 3.90 16.05 28.29
C ASP A 72 4.18 17.20 27.33
N ALA A 73 5.30 17.20 26.61
CA ALA A 73 5.66 18.24 25.64
C ALA A 73 4.53 18.50 24.64
N ASP A 74 4.28 19.78 24.34
CA ASP A 74 3.22 20.21 23.46
C ASP A 74 3.46 19.80 22.00
N ALA A 75 2.38 19.62 21.22
CA ALA A 75 2.46 19.24 19.81
C ALA A 75 3.27 20.25 18.96
N SER A 76 3.31 21.53 19.38
CA SER A 76 4.13 22.57 18.74
C SER A 76 5.64 22.29 18.78
N ALA A 77 6.12 21.37 19.62
CA ALA A 77 7.50 20.90 19.59
C ALA A 77 7.87 20.22 18.25
N ALA A 78 6.88 19.77 17.48
CA ALA A 78 7.06 19.22 16.14
C ALA A 78 7.32 20.32 15.07
N ASN A 79 7.11 21.59 15.39
CA ASN A 79 7.33 22.68 14.44
C ASN A 79 8.81 22.78 14.03
N GLY A 80 9.06 22.82 12.72
CA GLY A 80 10.42 22.87 12.16
C GLY A 80 11.20 21.55 12.28
N LYS A 81 10.52 20.44 12.59
CA LYS A 81 11.07 19.09 12.59
C LYS A 81 10.70 18.37 11.28
N ASP A 82 11.51 17.39 10.90
CA ASP A 82 11.28 16.53 9.74
C ASP A 82 10.58 15.21 10.11
N LEU A 83 10.61 14.83 11.40
CA LEU A 83 10.05 13.58 11.89
C LEU A 83 9.73 13.69 13.39
N VAL A 84 8.61 13.12 13.80
CA VAL A 84 8.34 12.78 15.21
C VAL A 84 8.49 11.27 15.40
N LEU A 85 9.31 10.87 16.35
CA LEU A 85 9.43 9.49 16.82
C LEU A 85 8.78 9.35 18.19
N ILE A 86 7.95 8.34 18.39
CA ILE A 86 7.27 8.08 19.66
C ILE A 86 7.70 6.69 20.16
N SER A 87 8.36 6.67 21.33
CA SER A 87 8.81 5.43 21.95
C SER A 87 7.68 4.66 22.65
N SER A 88 7.82 3.35 22.73
CA SER A 88 7.04 2.48 23.63
C SER A 88 7.22 2.83 25.11
N THR A 89 8.30 3.53 25.49
CA THR A 89 8.49 4.02 26.87
C THR A 89 7.47 5.08 27.27
N VAL A 90 6.80 5.73 26.30
CA VAL A 90 5.79 6.76 26.54
C VAL A 90 4.52 6.18 27.17
N ASN A 91 3.99 6.86 28.19
CA ASN A 91 2.65 6.58 28.70
C ASN A 91 1.59 7.05 27.69
N ALA A 92 0.96 6.11 26.98
CA ALA A 92 -0.08 6.42 25.99
C ALA A 92 -1.27 7.23 26.55
N ARG A 93 -1.60 7.07 27.85
CA ARG A 93 -2.70 7.82 28.50
C ARG A 93 -2.39 9.31 28.69
N GLU A 94 -1.11 9.65 28.74
CA GLU A 94 -0.62 11.02 28.83
C GLU A 94 -0.46 11.63 27.42
N LEU A 95 0.12 10.86 26.49
CA LEU A 95 0.32 11.31 25.11
C LEU A 95 -1.00 11.52 24.36
N ARG A 96 -1.93 10.56 24.46
CA ARG A 96 -3.21 10.53 23.73
C ARG A 96 -2.99 10.81 22.23
N SER A 97 -3.85 11.63 21.64
CA SER A 97 -3.80 12.02 20.23
C SER A 97 -2.93 13.25 19.94
N LYS A 98 -2.06 13.67 20.87
CA LYS A 98 -1.35 14.97 20.79
C LYS A 98 -0.58 15.16 19.48
N TYR A 99 0.04 14.09 18.98
CA TYR A 99 0.82 14.12 17.74
C TYR A 99 0.04 13.63 16.51
N ARG A 100 -1.26 13.31 16.62
CA ARG A 100 -2.04 12.75 15.51
C ARG A 100 -2.09 13.69 14.31
N ASP A 101 -2.41 14.96 14.59
CA ASP A 101 -2.78 15.95 13.57
C ASP A 101 -1.60 16.82 13.11
N VAL A 102 -0.36 16.55 13.58
CA VAL A 102 0.82 17.33 13.20
C VAL A 102 1.13 17.15 11.70
N PRO A 103 1.49 18.22 10.96
CA PRO A 103 1.73 18.15 9.52
C PRO A 103 3.09 17.55 9.14
N VAL A 104 3.81 16.98 10.10
CA VAL A 104 5.12 16.32 9.91
C VAL A 104 4.95 14.79 9.98
N PRO A 105 5.84 14.01 9.33
CA PRO A 105 5.85 12.56 9.47
C PRO A 105 5.92 12.11 10.93
N VAL A 106 5.23 11.01 11.26
CA VAL A 106 5.27 10.40 12.60
C VAL A 106 5.55 8.90 12.46
N ALA A 107 6.53 8.39 13.21
CA ALA A 107 6.71 6.96 13.41
C ALA A 107 6.59 6.61 14.89
N THR A 108 5.89 5.53 15.20
CA THR A 108 5.65 5.09 16.59
C THR A 108 5.79 3.59 16.68
N TRP A 109 6.46 3.13 17.74
CA TRP A 109 6.45 1.72 18.18
C TRP A 109 5.71 1.55 19.51
N ASN A 110 4.84 2.50 19.84
CA ASN A 110 3.96 2.38 20.99
C ASN A 110 2.59 1.91 20.53
N ALA A 111 2.35 0.59 20.57
CA ALA A 111 1.09 0.00 20.10
C ALA A 111 -0.15 0.60 20.76
N TYR A 112 -0.04 0.98 22.04
CA TYR A 112 -1.13 1.62 22.78
C TYR A 112 -1.48 3.02 22.27
N THR A 113 -0.61 3.66 21.48
CA THR A 113 -0.88 4.95 20.83
C THR A 113 -1.49 4.81 19.43
N PHE A 114 -1.42 3.63 18.79
CA PHE A 114 -1.91 3.47 17.41
C PHE A 114 -3.36 3.93 17.24
N ALA A 115 -4.23 3.54 18.17
CA ALA A 115 -5.65 3.91 18.15
C ALA A 115 -5.91 5.40 18.38
N ASP A 116 -5.12 6.08 19.22
CA ASP A 116 -5.27 7.52 19.46
C ASP A 116 -4.64 8.37 18.35
N MET A 117 -3.77 7.75 17.55
CA MET A 117 -3.20 8.29 16.31
C MET A 117 -4.05 7.93 15.08
N ASP A 118 -5.22 7.31 15.27
CA ASP A 118 -6.15 6.77 14.25
C ASP A 118 -5.54 5.72 13.32
N MET A 119 -4.37 5.17 13.63
CA MET A 119 -3.65 4.23 12.79
C MET A 119 -4.23 2.82 12.81
N THR A 120 -5.00 2.47 13.84
CA THR A 120 -5.69 1.19 14.01
C THR A 120 -7.04 1.42 14.69
N GLY A 121 -7.87 0.38 14.81
CA GLY A 121 -9.02 0.40 15.72
C GLY A 121 -8.60 0.46 17.20
N ARG A 122 -9.59 0.60 18.10
CA ARG A 122 -9.38 0.90 19.53
C ARG A 122 -9.32 -0.33 20.45
N MET A 123 -9.60 -1.54 19.96
CA MET A 123 -9.69 -2.74 20.79
C MET A 123 -8.34 -3.46 20.89
N LEU A 124 -7.76 -3.50 22.09
CA LEU A 124 -6.58 -4.31 22.39
C LEU A 124 -6.86 -5.79 22.09
N HIS A 125 -5.85 -6.49 21.55
CA HIS A 125 -5.90 -7.89 21.09
C HIS A 125 -6.78 -8.17 19.86
N ARG A 126 -7.49 -7.15 19.34
CA ARG A 126 -8.25 -7.24 18.08
C ARG A 126 -7.67 -6.35 17.00
N ASP A 127 -7.39 -5.10 17.36
CA ASP A 127 -6.95 -4.06 16.44
C ASP A 127 -5.46 -3.73 16.60
N PHE A 128 -4.87 -4.04 17.74
CA PHE A 128 -3.43 -3.97 18.01
C PHE A 128 -3.10 -4.80 19.25
N SER A 129 -1.85 -5.21 19.42
CA SER A 129 -1.39 -5.90 20.62
C SER A 129 0.10 -5.71 20.86
N VAL A 130 0.52 -6.00 22.09
CA VAL A 130 1.91 -6.25 22.45
C VAL A 130 2.03 -7.74 22.74
N VAL A 131 2.93 -8.41 22.04
CA VAL A 131 3.26 -9.82 22.25
C VAL A 131 4.02 -9.90 23.57
N ARG A 132 3.52 -10.69 24.52
CA ARG A 132 4.15 -10.88 25.84
C ARG A 132 4.50 -12.36 26.03
N GLU A 133 5.73 -12.63 26.48
CA GLU A 133 6.24 -14.01 26.61
C GLU A 133 5.44 -14.90 27.57
N LYS A 134 4.94 -14.35 28.69
CA LYS A 134 4.43 -15.15 29.81
C LYS A 134 3.05 -15.81 29.63
N PRO A 135 2.06 -15.23 28.92
CA PRO A 135 0.78 -15.92 28.71
C PRO A 135 0.68 -16.77 27.43
N PHE A 136 1.60 -16.62 26.46
CA PHE A 136 1.46 -17.15 25.09
C PHE A 136 2.67 -17.98 24.62
N HIS A 137 3.38 -18.63 25.55
CA HIS A 137 4.70 -19.24 25.38
C HIS A 137 4.87 -20.19 24.17
N ASN A 138 3.79 -20.77 23.62
CA ASN A 138 3.82 -21.66 22.45
C ASN A 138 3.45 -20.97 21.13
N GLU A 139 2.64 -19.91 21.15
CA GLU A 139 2.30 -19.09 19.96
C GLU A 139 3.41 -18.07 19.66
N ASN A 140 4.11 -17.60 20.70
CA ASN A 140 5.20 -16.62 20.65
C ASN A 140 6.44 -17.08 19.85
N HIS A 141 6.61 -18.37 19.58
CA HIS A 141 7.75 -18.83 18.76
C HIS A 141 7.61 -18.44 17.28
N ALA A 142 6.37 -18.27 16.79
CA ALA A 142 6.10 -17.81 15.43
C ALA A 142 6.38 -16.31 15.28
N ASP A 143 6.25 -15.51 16.35
CA ASP A 143 6.49 -14.06 16.34
C ASP A 143 7.97 -13.64 16.26
N TYR A 144 8.90 -14.57 16.51
CA TYR A 144 10.33 -14.35 16.19
C TYR A 144 10.59 -14.30 14.68
N TYR A 145 9.66 -14.85 13.90
CA TYR A 145 9.70 -14.82 12.46
C TYR A 145 8.68 -13.83 11.95
N ALA A 146 9.12 -12.96 11.05
CA ALA A 146 8.25 -12.03 10.38
C ALA A 146 8.23 -12.33 8.89
N HIS A 147 7.16 -11.91 8.23
CA HIS A 147 6.97 -12.14 6.81
C HIS A 147 7.09 -10.80 6.08
N ALA A 148 8.04 -10.72 5.16
CA ALA A 148 8.13 -9.63 4.20
C ALA A 148 7.03 -9.82 3.16
N THR A 149 6.10 -8.85 3.09
CA THR A 149 4.83 -9.01 2.38
C THR A 149 4.97 -8.94 0.87
N SER A 150 5.78 -8.02 0.35
CA SER A 150 5.95 -7.83 -1.09
C SER A 150 7.27 -7.16 -1.41
N SER A 151 8.00 -7.72 -2.37
CA SER A 151 9.24 -7.13 -2.87
C SER A 151 9.06 -5.75 -3.52
N THR A 152 7.82 -5.39 -3.88
CA THR A 152 7.47 -4.06 -4.44
C THR A 152 7.20 -3.01 -3.36
N ASN A 153 7.21 -3.38 -2.08
CA ASN A 153 7.07 -2.41 -0.99
C ASN A 153 8.35 -1.60 -0.85
N GLU A 154 8.26 -0.27 -0.80
CA GLU A 154 9.41 0.64 -0.77
C GLU A 154 10.30 0.44 0.47
N ILE A 155 9.70 0.12 1.63
CA ILE A 155 10.43 -0.16 2.87
C ILE A 155 11.22 -1.46 2.70
N LEU A 156 10.62 -2.52 2.16
CA LEU A 156 11.29 -3.80 1.95
C LEU A 156 12.39 -3.71 0.88
N THR A 157 12.12 -2.99 -0.21
CA THR A 157 13.11 -2.70 -1.25
C THR A 157 14.33 -1.99 -0.66
N ALA A 158 14.09 -0.96 0.15
CA ALA A 158 15.14 -0.19 0.83
C ALA A 158 15.87 -0.97 1.93
N ALA A 159 15.22 -1.98 2.52
CA ALA A 159 15.81 -2.93 3.45
C ALA A 159 16.59 -4.05 2.74
N LYS A 160 16.45 -4.18 1.40
CA LYS A 160 16.97 -5.28 0.58
C LYS A 160 16.44 -6.64 1.03
N LEU A 161 15.14 -6.68 1.34
CA LEU A 161 14.43 -7.89 1.71
C LEU A 161 13.49 -8.31 0.58
N PRO A 162 13.65 -9.53 0.02
CA PRO A 162 12.64 -10.09 -0.86
C PRO A 162 11.39 -10.50 -0.07
N HIS A 163 10.40 -11.10 -0.74
CA HIS A 163 9.26 -11.70 -0.05
C HIS A 163 9.71 -12.90 0.80
N GLY A 164 8.92 -13.21 1.83
CA GLY A 164 9.08 -14.44 2.62
C GLY A 164 9.50 -14.21 4.07
N MET A 165 9.79 -15.32 4.75
CA MET A 165 10.10 -15.33 6.17
C MET A 165 11.51 -14.81 6.45
N PHE A 166 11.67 -14.03 7.51
CA PHE A 166 12.97 -13.57 8.01
C PHE A 166 12.92 -13.37 9.53
N SER A 167 14.07 -13.21 10.17
CA SER A 167 14.19 -12.95 11.60
C SER A 167 14.30 -11.44 11.87
N THR A 168 13.38 -10.92 12.67
CA THR A 168 13.40 -9.53 13.18
C THR A 168 14.27 -9.39 14.44
N ILE A 169 14.29 -10.41 15.30
CA ILE A 169 14.96 -10.45 16.60
C ILE A 169 15.69 -11.81 16.73
N LEU A 170 16.84 -11.84 17.41
CA LEU A 170 17.52 -13.11 17.70
C LEU A 170 16.70 -13.99 18.67
N PHE A 171 16.62 -15.29 18.39
CA PHE A 171 15.88 -16.26 19.21
C PHE A 171 16.36 -16.34 20.67
N SER A 172 17.63 -15.98 20.94
CA SER A 172 18.23 -16.00 22.28
C SER A 172 18.21 -14.64 22.99
N ALA A 173 17.45 -13.66 22.50
CA ALA A 173 17.51 -12.28 22.98
C ALA A 173 16.86 -12.02 24.35
N GLY A 174 16.25 -13.04 24.97
CA GLY A 174 15.49 -12.91 26.21
C GLY A 174 14.16 -12.18 26.03
N GLU A 175 13.48 -11.84 27.14
CA GLU A 175 12.15 -11.21 27.13
C GLU A 175 12.13 -9.97 26.21
N THR A 176 11.40 -10.05 25.09
CA THR A 176 11.08 -8.90 24.22
C THR A 176 9.58 -8.70 24.15
N ASN A 177 9.14 -7.45 23.96
CA ASN A 177 7.72 -7.10 23.88
C ASN A 177 7.40 -6.48 22.51
N PRO A 178 7.56 -7.23 21.39
CA PRO A 178 7.23 -6.69 20.09
C PRO A 178 5.72 -6.45 19.97
N SER A 179 5.31 -5.60 19.04
CA SER A 179 3.91 -5.25 18.86
C SER A 179 3.43 -5.31 17.42
N TRP A 180 2.13 -5.44 17.24
CA TRP A 180 1.49 -5.37 15.93
C TRP A 180 0.25 -4.49 15.96
N GLY A 181 -0.16 -4.03 14.78
CA GLY A 181 -1.41 -3.31 14.54
C GLY A 181 -2.19 -3.88 13.37
N LYS A 182 -3.51 -3.70 13.39
CA LYS A 182 -4.43 -3.91 12.26
C LYS A 182 -4.71 -2.54 11.62
N PRO A 183 -3.93 -2.12 10.61
CA PRO A 183 -4.18 -0.86 9.94
C PRO A 183 -5.40 -0.92 9.01
N ALA A 184 -5.94 0.24 8.64
CA ALA A 184 -6.93 0.37 7.60
C ALA A 184 -6.37 -0.07 6.23
N LEU A 185 -7.27 -0.41 5.29
CA LEU A 185 -6.89 -0.93 3.97
C LEU A 185 -6.03 0.04 3.14
N SER A 186 -6.05 1.34 3.44
CA SER A 186 -5.23 2.34 2.75
C SER A 186 -3.75 2.27 3.12
N ALA A 187 -3.37 1.56 4.18
CA ALA A 187 -1.99 1.39 4.61
C ALA A 187 -1.24 0.42 3.69
N ASP A 188 0.03 0.74 3.42
CA ASP A 188 0.98 -0.21 2.88
C ASP A 188 1.59 -1.01 4.02
N VAL A 189 1.36 -2.32 4.01
CA VAL A 189 1.87 -3.25 5.04
C VAL A 189 3.15 -3.88 4.50
N ALA A 190 4.28 -3.58 5.13
CA ALA A 190 5.60 -4.08 4.72
C ALA A 190 5.94 -5.41 5.40
N VAL A 191 5.59 -5.55 6.68
CA VAL A 191 5.93 -6.74 7.47
C VAL A 191 4.74 -7.16 8.30
N THR A 192 4.45 -8.46 8.31
CA THR A 192 3.42 -9.09 9.13
C THR A 192 4.02 -10.12 10.08
N PHE A 193 3.35 -10.37 11.20
CA PHE A 193 3.53 -11.60 11.97
C PHE A 193 2.52 -12.64 11.50
N ALA A 194 2.89 -13.92 11.59
CA ALA A 194 2.06 -15.06 11.20
C ALA A 194 1.45 -14.99 9.78
N ASP A 195 2.09 -14.25 8.87
CA ASP A 195 1.58 -13.96 7.51
C ASP A 195 0.16 -13.37 7.47
N ASP A 196 -0.24 -12.67 8.54
CA ASP A 196 -1.57 -12.06 8.66
C ASP A 196 -1.48 -10.54 8.47
N ARG A 197 -2.14 -10.01 7.43
CA ARG A 197 -2.23 -8.55 7.18
C ARG A 197 -2.80 -7.79 8.39
N ASN A 198 -3.64 -8.43 9.20
CA ASN A 198 -4.22 -7.82 10.39
C ASN A 198 -3.25 -7.77 11.59
N GLN A 199 -2.11 -8.44 11.49
CA GLN A 199 -1.02 -8.41 12.47
C GLN A 199 0.22 -7.78 11.83
N ALA A 200 0.07 -6.54 11.36
CA ALA A 200 1.15 -5.79 10.75
C ALA A 200 2.19 -5.36 11.80
N ALA A 201 3.43 -5.83 11.62
CA ALA A 201 4.59 -5.44 12.42
C ALA A 201 5.19 -4.11 11.92
N VAL A 202 5.17 -3.89 10.60
CA VAL A 202 5.58 -2.62 9.98
C VAL A 202 4.57 -2.23 8.91
N PHE A 203 3.97 -1.06 9.08
CA PHE A 203 3.00 -0.51 8.13
C PHE A 203 3.12 1.02 8.05
N GLY A 204 2.77 1.56 6.89
CA GLY A 204 2.81 2.98 6.59
C GLY A 204 1.51 3.49 5.99
N TYR A 205 1.09 4.69 6.37
CA TYR A 205 0.10 5.47 5.64
C TYR A 205 0.81 6.57 4.86
N GLU A 206 0.52 6.67 3.58
CA GLU A 206 0.97 7.79 2.75
C GLU A 206 0.20 9.08 3.12
N LYS A 207 0.76 10.25 2.81
CA LYS A 207 0.06 11.51 3.02
C LYS A 207 -1.30 11.50 2.29
N GLY A 208 -2.37 11.82 3.02
CA GLY A 208 -3.73 11.87 2.51
C GLY A 208 -4.46 10.52 2.48
N ALA A 209 -3.79 9.40 2.76
CA ALA A 209 -4.47 8.10 2.91
C ALA A 209 -5.42 8.10 4.11
N LEU A 210 -6.59 7.47 3.98
CA LEU A 210 -7.58 7.38 5.06
C LEU A 210 -7.15 6.37 6.12
N MET A 211 -6.94 6.82 7.34
CA MET A 211 -6.60 5.93 8.47
C MET A 211 -7.86 5.28 9.07
N ALA A 212 -7.73 4.52 10.16
CA ALA A 212 -8.78 3.66 10.71
C ALA A 212 -10.04 4.42 11.19
N ALA A 213 -9.90 5.69 11.56
CA ALA A 213 -11.02 6.57 11.94
C ALA A 213 -11.54 7.43 10.78
N GLU A 214 -11.22 7.07 9.53
CA GLU A 214 -11.57 7.82 8.30
C GLU A 214 -10.96 9.23 8.19
N ASN A 215 -10.00 9.56 9.07
CA ASN A 215 -9.20 10.76 8.95
C ASN A 215 -8.04 10.55 7.98
N ALA A 216 -7.83 11.52 7.09
CA ALA A 216 -6.69 11.51 6.17
C ALA A 216 -5.38 11.78 6.92
N ALA A 217 -4.33 11.00 6.64
CA ALA A 217 -3.01 11.19 7.23
C ALA A 217 -2.42 12.56 6.84
N PRO A 218 -2.14 13.49 7.79
CA PRO A 218 -1.61 14.82 7.47
C PRO A 218 -0.22 14.79 6.79
N ALA A 219 0.57 13.79 7.14
CA ALA A 219 1.84 13.40 6.55
C ALA A 219 2.02 11.88 6.78
N ARG A 220 3.13 11.29 6.34
CA ARG A 220 3.37 9.85 6.53
C ARG A 220 3.22 9.43 8.00
N ARG A 221 2.60 8.28 8.22
CA ARG A 221 2.43 7.66 9.55
C ARG A 221 2.97 6.24 9.50
N VAL A 222 3.89 5.89 10.40
CA VAL A 222 4.54 4.57 10.41
C VAL A 222 4.33 3.88 11.76
N GLY A 223 3.77 2.67 11.72
CA GLY A 223 3.70 1.77 12.86
C GLY A 223 4.87 0.80 12.82
N LEU A 224 5.54 0.60 13.95
CA LEU A 224 6.71 -0.26 14.11
C LEU A 224 6.49 -1.24 15.27
N PHE A 225 7.13 -2.41 15.20
CA PHE A 225 6.92 -3.50 16.16
C PHE A 225 7.81 -3.44 17.41
N LEU A 226 8.68 -2.44 17.59
CA LEU A 226 9.69 -2.44 18.65
C LEU A 226 9.09 -2.33 20.07
N GLY A 227 9.75 -2.95 21.05
CA GLY A 227 9.60 -2.66 22.47
C GLY A 227 10.70 -1.71 23.00
N ASP A 228 10.59 -1.34 24.27
CA ASP A 228 11.53 -0.46 25.00
C ASP A 228 12.94 -1.06 25.15
N ASN A 229 13.08 -2.36 24.91
CA ASN A 229 14.31 -3.13 25.06
C ASN A 229 14.72 -3.90 23.77
N THR A 230 14.08 -3.60 22.64
CA THR A 230 14.16 -4.46 21.44
C THR A 230 15.25 -4.01 20.47
N PHE A 231 15.61 -2.73 20.42
CA PHE A 231 16.53 -2.20 19.41
C PHE A 231 17.93 -2.78 19.52
N SER A 232 18.43 -2.96 20.75
CA SER A 232 19.72 -3.61 21.04
C SER A 232 19.73 -5.11 20.71
N LYS A 233 18.55 -5.72 20.57
CA LYS A 233 18.30 -7.15 20.34
C LYS A 233 17.91 -7.49 18.90
N LEU A 234 17.81 -6.48 18.02
CA LEU A 234 17.51 -6.70 16.61
C LEU A 234 18.55 -7.60 15.96
N SER A 235 18.08 -8.45 15.04
CA SER A 235 18.85 -9.58 14.54
C SER A 235 20.18 -9.24 13.84
N ASP A 236 20.29 -8.04 13.29
CA ASP A 236 21.48 -7.47 12.64
C ASP A 236 22.17 -6.39 13.50
N ALA A 237 21.71 -6.16 14.73
CA ALA A 237 22.45 -5.42 15.76
C ALA A 237 23.46 -6.32 16.51
N GLN A 238 23.36 -7.63 16.34
CA GLN A 238 24.20 -8.68 16.95
C GLN A 238 24.46 -9.79 15.90
N GLY A 239 25.50 -10.61 16.05
CA GLY A 239 25.75 -11.79 15.20
C GLY A 239 26.77 -11.62 14.03
N PRO A 240 27.06 -12.68 13.24
CA PRO A 240 28.18 -12.76 12.28
C PRO A 240 27.95 -12.07 10.91
N THR A 241 26.89 -11.26 10.78
CA THR A 241 26.23 -10.87 9.51
C THR A 241 27.06 -10.07 8.50
N VAL A 242 28.30 -9.69 8.82
CA VAL A 242 29.21 -9.02 7.88
C VAL A 242 29.95 -10.04 6.99
N ASN A 243 30.07 -11.30 7.44
CA ASN A 243 30.90 -12.31 6.78
C ASN A 243 30.12 -13.49 6.17
N ASP A 244 28.80 -13.60 6.41
CA ASP A 244 27.94 -14.65 5.82
C ASP A 244 26.73 -14.02 5.07
N PRO A 245 26.68 -14.10 3.72
CA PRO A 245 25.58 -13.58 2.92
C PRO A 245 24.21 -14.24 3.17
N GLN A 246 24.15 -15.50 3.60
CA GLN A 246 22.88 -16.17 3.91
C GLN A 246 22.33 -15.68 5.24
N GLU A 247 23.18 -15.51 6.25
CA GLU A 247 22.79 -14.89 7.51
C GLU A 247 22.38 -13.42 7.32
N TYR A 248 23.06 -12.68 6.44
CA TYR A 248 22.68 -11.31 6.08
C TYR A 248 21.31 -11.21 5.43
N ALA A 249 20.88 -12.21 4.65
CA ALA A 249 19.52 -12.24 4.08
C ALA A 249 18.46 -12.56 5.15
N TRP A 250 18.81 -13.40 6.13
CA TRP A 250 17.90 -13.88 7.17
C TRP A 250 17.71 -12.89 8.34
N PHE A 251 18.76 -12.16 8.73
CA PHE A 251 18.75 -11.24 9.87
C PHE A 251 18.64 -9.78 9.41
N SER A 252 17.48 -9.17 9.65
CA SER A 252 17.13 -7.90 8.99
C SER A 252 16.34 -6.90 9.85
N GLY A 253 16.23 -7.14 11.16
CA GLY A 253 15.39 -6.33 12.05
C GLY A 253 15.68 -4.83 11.97
N ARG A 254 16.93 -4.43 12.18
CA ARG A 254 17.39 -3.03 12.13
C ARG A 254 17.32 -2.47 10.72
N ARG A 255 17.63 -3.24 9.67
CA ARG A 255 17.46 -2.80 8.27
C ARG A 255 16.02 -2.40 7.97
N VAL A 256 15.03 -3.16 8.44
CA VAL A 256 13.61 -2.85 8.24
C VAL A 256 13.21 -1.57 8.98
N ILE A 257 13.60 -1.44 10.26
CA ILE A 257 13.32 -0.24 11.04
C ILE A 257 13.98 1.00 10.42
N ASP A 258 15.25 0.88 10.04
CA ASP A 258 16.02 1.92 9.37
C ASP A 258 15.36 2.34 8.04
N ALA A 259 14.95 1.37 7.22
CA ALA A 259 14.23 1.62 5.98
C ALA A 259 12.89 2.30 6.20
N ALA A 260 12.12 1.90 7.22
CA ALA A 260 10.83 2.50 7.55
C ALA A 260 10.97 3.96 8.02
N ILE A 261 11.99 4.25 8.84
CA ILE A 261 12.30 5.62 9.29
C ILE A 261 12.77 6.48 8.10
N ARG A 262 13.62 5.94 7.22
CA ARG A 262 14.05 6.64 5.99
C ARG A 262 12.88 6.88 5.03
N TRP A 263 11.97 5.93 4.90
CA TRP A 263 10.75 6.08 4.11
C TRP A 263 9.88 7.21 4.67
N ALA A 264 9.69 7.28 5.98
CA ALA A 264 8.88 8.33 6.61
C ALA A 264 9.35 9.75 6.26
N VAL A 265 10.67 9.97 6.14
CA VAL A 265 11.28 11.29 5.82
C VAL A 265 11.58 11.51 4.34
N THR A 266 11.36 10.49 3.50
CA THR A 266 11.44 10.62 2.04
C THR A 266 10.27 11.48 1.56
N PRO A 267 10.42 12.31 0.51
CA PRO A 267 9.32 13.12 -0.01
C PRO A 267 8.07 12.26 -0.29
N PRO A 268 6.88 12.67 0.19
CA PRO A 268 5.66 11.91 0.02
C PRO A 268 5.26 11.83 -1.45
N GLU A 269 4.48 10.79 -1.78
CA GLU A 269 3.85 10.70 -3.10
C GLU A 269 2.96 11.92 -3.36
N GLN A 270 2.93 12.35 -4.62
CA GLN A 270 2.10 13.47 -5.04
C GLN A 270 0.87 12.94 -5.77
N ALA A 271 -0.31 13.41 -5.37
CA ALA A 271 -1.54 13.14 -6.11
C ALA A 271 -1.44 13.70 -7.54
N VAL A 272 -2.14 13.04 -8.47
CA VAL A 272 -2.23 13.49 -9.86
C VAL A 272 -2.84 14.90 -9.90
N SER A 273 -2.10 15.86 -10.44
CA SER A 273 -2.56 17.26 -10.54
C SER A 273 -3.14 17.62 -11.91
N ALA A 274 -3.03 16.72 -12.89
CA ALA A 274 -3.55 16.91 -14.23
C ALA A 274 -5.09 16.89 -14.24
N THR A 275 -5.72 17.79 -15.00
CA THR A 275 -7.19 17.81 -15.15
C THR A 275 -7.68 16.56 -15.88
N PRO A 276 -8.97 16.18 -15.75
CA PRO A 276 -9.52 15.02 -16.49
C PRO A 276 -9.26 15.06 -18.00
N ALA A 277 -9.35 16.24 -18.62
CA ALA A 277 -9.04 16.43 -20.04
C ALA A 277 -7.56 16.16 -20.34
N GLN A 278 -6.63 16.70 -19.53
CA GLN A 278 -5.20 16.44 -19.68
C GLN A 278 -4.87 14.96 -19.47
N GLN A 279 -5.51 14.31 -18.49
CA GLN A 279 -5.35 12.86 -18.25
C GLN A 279 -5.82 12.04 -19.45
N LEU A 280 -6.96 12.38 -20.06
CA LEU A 280 -7.45 11.71 -21.27
C LEU A 280 -6.49 11.90 -22.45
N ASP A 281 -5.95 13.11 -22.65
CA ASP A 281 -4.98 13.37 -23.72
C ASP A 281 -3.67 12.61 -23.51
N ASN A 282 -3.20 12.51 -22.26
CA ASN A 282 -2.03 11.71 -21.91
C ASN A 282 -2.29 10.21 -22.13
N LEU A 283 -3.48 9.72 -21.75
CA LEU A 283 -3.89 8.34 -22.00
C LEU A 283 -3.92 8.03 -23.50
N LYS A 284 -4.49 8.89 -24.34
CA LYS A 284 -4.50 8.70 -25.81
C LYS A 284 -3.08 8.57 -26.36
N LYS A 285 -2.15 9.41 -25.89
CA LYS A 285 -0.74 9.33 -26.31
C LYS A 285 -0.07 8.02 -25.85
N ALA A 286 -0.34 7.58 -24.62
CA ALA A 286 0.23 6.36 -24.07
C ALA A 286 -0.37 5.07 -24.67
N ALA A 287 -1.64 5.11 -25.05
CA ALA A 287 -2.42 3.98 -25.54
C ALA A 287 -2.38 3.81 -27.07
N ALA A 288 -2.02 4.84 -27.83
CA ALA A 288 -1.94 4.78 -29.29
C ALA A 288 -1.01 3.64 -29.76
N GLY A 289 -1.54 2.76 -30.62
CA GLY A 289 -0.83 1.60 -31.16
C GLY A 289 -0.65 0.44 -30.17
N LYS A 290 -1.15 0.55 -28.93
CA LYS A 290 -1.09 -0.55 -27.95
C LYS A 290 -2.03 -1.68 -28.34
N LYS A 291 -1.53 -2.90 -28.30
CA LYS A 291 -2.26 -4.12 -28.66
C LYS A 291 -3.03 -4.62 -27.45
N VAL A 292 -4.35 -4.49 -27.47
CA VAL A 292 -5.23 -4.90 -26.37
C VAL A 292 -5.97 -6.18 -26.74
N LEU A 293 -5.87 -7.20 -25.90
CA LEU A 293 -6.77 -8.36 -25.95
C LEU A 293 -8.01 -8.06 -25.10
N PHE A 294 -9.18 -8.03 -25.73
CA PHE A 294 -10.46 -7.87 -25.06
C PHE A 294 -11.18 -9.22 -25.02
N VAL A 295 -11.24 -9.82 -23.83
CA VAL A 295 -11.88 -11.11 -23.60
C VAL A 295 -13.30 -10.87 -23.13
N ARG A 296 -14.29 -11.37 -23.88
CA ARG A 296 -15.71 -11.19 -23.57
C ARG A 296 -16.49 -12.47 -23.80
N ARG A 297 -17.75 -12.48 -23.36
CA ARG A 297 -18.67 -13.55 -23.74
C ARG A 297 -19.48 -13.14 -24.98
N PHE A 298 -19.42 -13.95 -26.03
CA PHE A 298 -20.26 -13.78 -27.23
C PHE A 298 -21.63 -14.42 -27.03
N ASN A 299 -22.59 -14.03 -27.87
CA ASN A 299 -23.94 -14.61 -27.97
C ASN A 299 -24.66 -14.64 -26.60
N LEU A 300 -24.60 -13.52 -25.89
CA LEU A 300 -25.29 -13.37 -24.60
C LEU A 300 -26.80 -13.33 -24.84
N PRO A 301 -27.61 -13.96 -23.95
CA PRO A 301 -29.06 -13.81 -24.00
C PRO A 301 -29.52 -12.40 -23.54
N TRP A 302 -28.60 -11.55 -23.09
CA TRP A 302 -28.83 -10.20 -22.57
C TRP A 302 -28.15 -9.17 -23.49
N PRO A 303 -28.89 -8.57 -24.44
CA PRO A 303 -28.35 -7.61 -25.42
C PRO A 303 -27.65 -6.42 -24.78
N GLU A 304 -28.05 -6.01 -23.58
CA GLU A 304 -27.47 -4.92 -22.81
C GLU A 304 -26.00 -5.19 -22.43
N ASN A 305 -25.66 -6.44 -22.10
CA ASN A 305 -24.28 -6.80 -21.78
C ASN A 305 -23.40 -6.72 -23.02
N GLU A 306 -23.94 -7.11 -24.18
CA GLU A 306 -23.25 -6.96 -25.45
C GLU A 306 -23.06 -5.49 -25.83
N ALA A 307 -24.08 -4.65 -25.65
CA ALA A 307 -23.96 -3.22 -25.87
C ALA A 307 -22.89 -2.58 -24.95
N SER A 308 -22.80 -3.02 -23.69
CA SER A 308 -21.77 -2.56 -22.75
C SER A 308 -20.36 -2.95 -23.21
N ASP A 309 -20.14 -4.20 -23.64
CA ASP A 309 -18.86 -4.64 -24.20
C ASP A 309 -18.48 -3.83 -25.44
N LEU A 310 -19.44 -3.62 -26.36
CA LEU A 310 -19.21 -2.86 -27.59
C LEU A 310 -18.87 -1.40 -27.31
N ALA A 311 -19.52 -0.78 -26.32
CA ALA A 311 -19.21 0.58 -25.88
C ALA A 311 -17.77 0.66 -25.31
N GLN A 312 -17.34 -0.33 -24.54
CA GLN A 312 -15.97 -0.39 -24.02
C GLN A 312 -14.94 -0.62 -25.13
N ILE A 313 -15.23 -1.52 -26.07
CA ILE A 313 -14.41 -1.75 -27.27
C ILE A 313 -14.26 -0.44 -28.07
N ALA A 314 -15.36 0.30 -28.26
CA ALA A 314 -15.33 1.60 -28.94
C ALA A 314 -14.48 2.63 -28.18
N PHE A 315 -14.55 2.65 -26.85
CA PHE A 315 -13.70 3.50 -26.02
C PHE A 315 -12.21 3.20 -26.22
N TYR A 316 -11.77 1.94 -26.14
CA TYR A 316 -10.37 1.59 -26.41
C TYR A 316 -9.92 1.93 -27.84
N LYS A 317 -10.78 1.74 -28.86
CA LYS A 317 -10.50 2.19 -30.22
C LYS A 317 -10.33 3.70 -30.30
N SER A 318 -11.14 4.47 -29.57
CA SER A 318 -11.03 5.94 -29.52
C SER A 318 -9.73 6.42 -28.85
N LEU A 319 -9.07 5.58 -28.05
CA LEU A 319 -7.75 5.83 -27.48
C LEU A 319 -6.61 5.53 -28.48
N GLY A 320 -6.92 4.94 -29.63
CA GLY A 320 -5.95 4.51 -30.64
C GLY A 320 -5.37 3.12 -30.41
N CYS A 321 -5.97 2.29 -29.54
CA CYS A 321 -5.53 0.91 -29.33
C CYS A 321 -5.86 0.00 -30.53
N GLU A 322 -5.00 -0.98 -30.78
CA GLU A 322 -5.26 -2.10 -31.68
C GLU A 322 -5.95 -3.23 -30.90
N LEU A 323 -7.26 -3.45 -31.13
CA LEU A 323 -8.01 -4.47 -30.39
C LEU A 323 -8.03 -5.82 -31.10
N THR A 324 -7.78 -6.87 -30.34
CA THR A 324 -8.17 -8.25 -30.66
C THR A 324 -9.27 -8.65 -29.70
N VAL A 325 -10.46 -8.97 -30.22
CA VAL A 325 -11.61 -9.38 -29.39
C VAL A 325 -11.78 -10.88 -29.52
N VAL A 326 -11.84 -11.60 -28.40
CA VAL A 326 -11.96 -13.07 -28.36
C VAL A 326 -13.05 -13.51 -27.41
N ASP A 327 -13.63 -14.67 -27.68
CA ASP A 327 -14.57 -15.27 -26.74
C ASP A 327 -13.84 -15.81 -25.51
N GLN A 328 -14.50 -15.75 -24.36
CA GLN A 328 -14.02 -16.30 -23.09
C GLN A 328 -13.64 -17.79 -23.17
N MET A 329 -14.06 -18.54 -24.19
CA MET A 329 -13.71 -19.94 -24.40
C MET A 329 -12.36 -20.10 -25.10
N GLU A 330 -11.88 -19.09 -25.84
CA GLU A 330 -10.61 -19.12 -26.57
C GLU A 330 -9.40 -19.28 -25.62
N PRO A 331 -8.27 -19.84 -26.09
CA PRO A 331 -7.08 -20.05 -25.27
C PRO A 331 -6.43 -18.72 -24.84
N ASP A 332 -5.76 -18.73 -23.69
CA ASP A 332 -5.04 -17.56 -23.18
C ASP A 332 -3.73 -17.25 -23.93
N SER A 333 -3.28 -18.14 -24.82
CA SER A 333 -2.19 -17.87 -25.77
C SER A 333 -2.44 -16.63 -26.64
N HIS A 334 -3.69 -16.19 -26.80
CA HIS A 334 -4.02 -14.91 -27.45
C HIS A 334 -3.45 -13.67 -26.73
N ALA A 335 -3.02 -13.79 -25.47
CA ALA A 335 -2.32 -12.73 -24.76
C ALA A 335 -0.87 -12.51 -25.25
N GLN A 336 -0.30 -13.48 -25.98
CA GLN A 336 1.05 -13.35 -26.52
C GLN A 336 1.14 -12.20 -27.53
N GLY A 337 2.17 -11.36 -27.38
CA GLY A 337 2.39 -10.19 -28.24
C GLY A 337 1.39 -9.04 -28.02
N LYS A 338 0.63 -9.06 -26.92
CA LYS A 338 -0.25 -7.97 -26.49
C LYS A 338 0.46 -7.07 -25.49
N ASP A 339 -0.05 -5.86 -25.30
CA ASP A 339 0.38 -4.92 -24.26
C ASP A 339 -0.53 -4.96 -23.02
N LEU A 340 -1.76 -5.44 -23.17
CA LEU A 340 -2.79 -5.46 -22.12
C LEU A 340 -3.85 -6.53 -22.42
N VAL A 341 -4.32 -7.20 -21.38
CA VAL A 341 -5.53 -8.04 -21.41
C VAL A 341 -6.62 -7.36 -20.59
N VAL A 342 -7.83 -7.29 -21.14
CA VAL A 342 -9.03 -6.83 -20.45
C VAL A 342 -10.00 -8.01 -20.39
N ILE A 343 -10.35 -8.44 -19.19
CA ILE A 343 -11.32 -9.51 -18.97
C ILE A 343 -12.64 -8.86 -18.59
N SER A 344 -13.57 -8.83 -19.54
CA SER A 344 -14.87 -8.17 -19.39
C SER A 344 -15.70 -8.77 -18.27
N ALA A 345 -16.50 -7.93 -17.63
CA ALA A 345 -17.56 -8.33 -16.69
C ALA A 345 -18.60 -9.27 -17.32
N SER A 346 -18.70 -9.31 -18.66
CA SER A 346 -19.63 -10.20 -19.36
C SER A 346 -19.17 -11.66 -19.39
N THR A 347 -17.89 -11.91 -19.07
CA THR A 347 -17.33 -13.26 -18.99
C THR A 347 -17.95 -14.06 -17.84
N ASN A 348 -17.67 -15.36 -17.80
CA ASN A 348 -18.12 -16.27 -16.77
C ASN A 348 -16.91 -16.96 -16.17
N LYS A 349 -16.71 -16.78 -14.85
CA LYS A 349 -15.63 -17.42 -14.09
C LYS A 349 -15.39 -18.89 -14.45
N TYR A 350 -16.43 -19.72 -14.53
CA TYR A 350 -16.26 -21.16 -14.74
C TYR A 350 -15.78 -21.50 -16.15
N LYS A 351 -16.05 -20.63 -17.13
CA LYS A 351 -15.56 -20.77 -18.50
C LYS A 351 -14.17 -20.18 -18.69
N LEU A 352 -13.86 -19.13 -17.95
CA LEU A 352 -12.52 -18.56 -17.88
C LEU A 352 -11.54 -19.55 -17.22
N GLY A 353 -11.95 -20.24 -16.16
CA GLY A 353 -11.06 -21.10 -15.38
C GLY A 353 -9.91 -20.28 -14.79
N THR A 354 -8.69 -20.78 -14.87
CA THR A 354 -7.46 -20.11 -14.42
C THR A 354 -6.74 -19.35 -15.55
N LYS A 355 -7.37 -19.20 -16.71
CA LYS A 355 -6.78 -18.51 -17.86
C LYS A 355 -6.32 -17.11 -17.48
N TYR A 356 -5.19 -16.70 -18.07
CA TYR A 356 -4.57 -15.38 -17.86
C TYR A 356 -3.96 -15.14 -16.47
N SER A 357 -3.98 -16.11 -15.55
CA SER A 357 -3.33 -15.99 -14.23
C SER A 357 -1.81 -15.76 -14.34
N ASP A 358 -1.17 -16.45 -15.28
CA ASP A 358 0.27 -16.39 -15.59
C ASP A 358 0.62 -15.42 -16.73
N ALA A 359 -0.36 -14.68 -17.27
CA ALA A 359 -0.15 -13.77 -18.39
C ALA A 359 0.99 -12.77 -18.08
N SER A 360 2.03 -12.75 -18.91
CA SER A 360 3.23 -11.91 -18.73
C SER A 360 3.00 -10.42 -19.06
N VAL A 361 1.77 -10.07 -19.42
CA VAL A 361 1.31 -8.71 -19.73
C VAL A 361 0.28 -8.26 -18.69
N PRO A 362 0.09 -6.95 -18.49
CA PRO A 362 -0.91 -6.42 -17.57
C PRO A 362 -2.33 -6.98 -17.82
N VAL A 363 -3.08 -7.19 -16.75
CA VAL A 363 -4.49 -7.66 -16.80
C VAL A 363 -5.39 -6.71 -16.02
N ILE A 364 -6.43 -6.18 -16.67
CA ILE A 364 -7.56 -5.51 -16.02
C ILE A 364 -8.72 -6.52 -15.94
N LEU A 365 -9.06 -6.92 -14.72
CA LEU A 365 -10.16 -7.83 -14.42
C LEU A 365 -11.41 -7.04 -14.03
N GLN A 366 -12.53 -7.34 -14.69
CA GLN A 366 -13.85 -6.77 -14.39
C GLN A 366 -14.85 -7.86 -13.97
N GLU A 367 -14.72 -9.09 -14.46
CA GLU A 367 -15.40 -10.27 -13.90
C GLU A 367 -14.83 -10.58 -12.51
N ALA A 368 -15.38 -9.92 -11.51
CA ALA A 368 -14.83 -9.95 -10.17
C ALA A 368 -14.95 -11.31 -9.49
N LYS A 369 -15.80 -12.24 -9.97
CA LYS A 369 -15.85 -13.59 -9.40
C LYS A 369 -14.61 -14.40 -9.77
N ALA A 370 -13.85 -14.01 -10.80
CA ALA A 370 -12.61 -14.65 -11.21
C ALA A 370 -11.35 -14.12 -10.51
N VAL A 371 -11.50 -13.22 -9.54
CA VAL A 371 -10.38 -12.61 -8.79
C VAL A 371 -9.50 -13.65 -8.09
N ASP A 372 -10.10 -14.74 -7.58
CA ASP A 372 -9.36 -15.85 -6.98
C ASP A 372 -8.66 -16.73 -8.02
N ALA A 373 -9.25 -16.90 -9.20
CA ALA A 373 -8.69 -17.69 -10.28
C ALA A 373 -7.43 -17.06 -10.89
N LEU A 374 -7.29 -15.73 -10.74
CA LEU A 374 -6.08 -14.98 -11.08
C LEU A 374 -5.10 -14.85 -9.89
N HIS A 375 -5.35 -15.57 -8.79
CA HIS A 375 -4.60 -15.50 -7.53
C HIS A 375 -4.58 -14.13 -6.86
N MET A 376 -5.39 -13.17 -7.29
CA MET A 376 -5.43 -11.82 -6.71
C MET A 376 -5.99 -11.81 -5.28
N VAL A 377 -6.75 -12.83 -4.89
CA VAL A 377 -7.22 -13.10 -3.53
C VAL A 377 -7.31 -14.61 -3.30
N SER A 378 -7.47 -15.04 -2.05
CA SER A 378 -7.70 -16.45 -1.73
C SER A 378 -9.09 -16.94 -2.16
N ARG A 379 -9.22 -18.26 -2.28
CA ARG A 379 -10.39 -18.93 -2.90
C ARG A 379 -11.69 -18.93 -2.08
N ARG A 380 -11.73 -18.35 -0.88
CA ARG A 380 -12.91 -18.46 0.01
C ARG A 380 -13.94 -17.40 -0.36
N ARG A 381 -14.84 -17.74 -1.27
CA ARG A 381 -15.97 -16.89 -1.65
C ARG A 381 -16.84 -16.55 -0.43
N ASN A 382 -17.39 -15.33 -0.39
CA ASN A 382 -18.15 -14.74 0.70
C ASN A 382 -17.35 -14.49 2.00
N THR A 383 -16.06 -14.83 2.02
CA THR A 383 -15.13 -14.52 3.12
C THR A 383 -14.03 -13.57 2.65
N ASP A 384 -13.38 -13.91 1.54
CA ASP A 384 -12.25 -13.16 0.97
C ASP A 384 -12.66 -12.31 -0.23
N TYR A 385 -13.76 -12.65 -0.91
CA TYR A 385 -14.31 -11.88 -2.01
C TYR A 385 -15.79 -12.20 -2.24
N GLY A 386 -16.49 -11.30 -2.91
CA GLY A 386 -17.90 -11.47 -3.24
C GLY A 386 -18.47 -10.26 -3.98
N VAL A 387 -19.80 -10.18 -3.99
CA VAL A 387 -20.53 -9.03 -4.50
C VAL A 387 -21.51 -8.52 -3.44
N ASN A 388 -21.92 -7.25 -3.52
CA ASN A 388 -22.92 -6.66 -2.63
C ASN A 388 -24.38 -6.85 -3.14
N ASP A 389 -24.68 -7.96 -3.80
CA ASP A 389 -26.06 -8.22 -4.27
C ASP A 389 -26.96 -8.72 -3.13
N HIS A 390 -28.29 -8.62 -3.31
CA HIS A 390 -29.26 -9.05 -2.29
C HIS A 390 -29.23 -10.56 -1.97
N LYS A 391 -28.53 -11.37 -2.76
CA LYS A 391 -28.41 -12.82 -2.53
C LYS A 391 -27.22 -13.14 -1.63
N GLU A 392 -26.18 -12.32 -1.68
CA GLU A 392 -24.90 -12.54 -1.01
C GLU A 392 -24.60 -11.51 0.07
N SER A 393 -25.38 -10.43 0.12
CA SER A 393 -25.17 -9.30 1.01
C SER A 393 -26.48 -8.72 1.55
N LEU A 394 -26.42 -8.24 2.80
CA LEU A 394 -27.49 -7.44 3.42
C LEU A 394 -27.46 -5.99 2.94
N TYR A 395 -26.40 -5.56 2.25
CA TYR A 395 -26.23 -4.20 1.78
C TYR A 395 -26.92 -4.01 0.41
N PRO A 396 -27.56 -2.85 0.17
CA PRO A 396 -28.20 -2.58 -1.10
C PRO A 396 -27.17 -2.33 -2.22
N PRO A 397 -27.62 -2.40 -3.48
CA PRO A 397 -26.85 -1.93 -4.63
C PRO A 397 -26.30 -0.51 -4.43
N GLU A 398 -25.11 -0.25 -4.96
CA GLU A 398 -24.32 0.95 -4.70
C GLU A 398 -23.81 1.55 -6.03
N ASN A 399 -23.55 2.86 -6.03
CA ASN A 399 -22.94 3.59 -7.13
C ASN A 399 -21.84 4.56 -6.72
N TYR A 400 -21.61 4.70 -5.42
CA TYR A 400 -20.45 5.36 -4.86
C TYR A 400 -19.36 4.35 -4.50
N VAL A 401 -18.12 4.81 -4.53
CA VAL A 401 -17.00 4.10 -3.90
C VAL A 401 -16.32 5.07 -2.93
N ASN A 402 -15.72 4.53 -1.88
CA ASN A 402 -14.93 5.32 -0.94
C ASN A 402 -13.46 5.25 -1.35
N LEU A 403 -12.91 6.35 -1.88
CA LEU A 403 -11.50 6.46 -2.24
C LEU A 403 -10.66 6.60 -0.97
N ILE A 404 -9.73 5.66 -0.75
CA ILE A 404 -8.96 5.59 0.50
C ILE A 404 -7.47 5.96 0.32
N ARG A 405 -6.97 5.96 -0.92
CA ARG A 405 -5.56 6.26 -1.26
C ARG A 405 -5.47 7.27 -2.42
N PRO A 406 -5.59 8.59 -2.14
CA PRO A 406 -5.70 9.61 -3.19
C PRO A 406 -4.40 9.90 -3.94
N THR A 407 -3.24 9.50 -3.42
CA THR A 407 -1.94 9.68 -4.09
C THR A 407 -1.67 8.63 -5.16
N HIS A 408 -2.36 7.49 -5.11
CA HIS A 408 -2.16 6.41 -6.08
C HIS A 408 -2.57 6.89 -7.50
N PRO A 409 -1.81 6.59 -8.57
CA PRO A 409 -2.14 7.05 -9.92
C PRO A 409 -3.57 6.74 -10.38
N ILE A 410 -4.09 5.56 -10.02
CA ILE A 410 -5.48 5.13 -10.31
C ILE A 410 -6.53 6.06 -9.68
N ALA A 411 -6.21 6.75 -8.58
CA ALA A 411 -7.12 7.70 -7.93
C ALA A 411 -7.41 8.94 -8.80
N ALA A 412 -6.67 9.14 -9.89
CA ALA A 412 -6.92 10.19 -10.89
C ALA A 412 -6.95 11.62 -10.32
N GLY A 413 -6.32 11.85 -9.16
CA GLY A 413 -6.29 13.16 -8.50
C GLY A 413 -7.53 13.48 -7.67
N PHE A 414 -8.47 12.54 -7.52
CA PHE A 414 -9.60 12.72 -6.64
C PHE A 414 -9.15 12.68 -5.17
N PRO A 415 -9.73 13.53 -4.30
CA PRO A 415 -9.44 13.51 -2.88
C PRO A 415 -10.02 12.24 -2.24
N ALA A 416 -9.48 11.85 -1.09
CA ALA A 416 -10.04 10.77 -0.30
C ALA A 416 -11.50 11.05 0.09
N GLY A 417 -12.31 9.99 0.19
CA GLY A 417 -13.73 10.07 0.48
C GLY A 417 -14.60 9.51 -0.64
N GLN A 418 -15.92 9.68 -0.50
CA GLN A 418 -16.88 9.11 -1.43
C GLN A 418 -16.94 9.89 -2.75
N PHE A 419 -16.94 9.17 -3.87
CA PHE A 419 -17.28 9.75 -5.17
C PHE A 419 -18.20 8.81 -5.95
N LYS A 420 -18.95 9.39 -6.89
CA LYS A 420 -19.96 8.68 -7.66
C LYS A 420 -19.31 8.00 -8.86
N LEU A 421 -19.11 6.69 -8.80
CA LEU A 421 -18.49 5.88 -9.87
C LEU A 421 -19.47 5.62 -11.02
N PHE A 422 -20.73 5.31 -10.69
CA PHE A 422 -21.78 4.97 -11.65
C PHE A 422 -23.00 5.92 -11.52
N LYS A 423 -23.77 6.13 -12.60
CA LYS A 423 -24.93 7.04 -12.58
C LYS A 423 -26.07 6.43 -11.75
N THR A 424 -26.31 5.13 -11.90
CA THR A 424 -27.39 4.39 -11.22
C THR A 424 -26.85 3.43 -10.15
N PRO A 425 -27.58 3.08 -9.07
CA PRO A 425 -27.18 2.02 -8.14
C PRO A 425 -27.12 0.65 -8.80
N GLY A 426 -26.14 -0.18 -8.44
CA GLY A 426 -26.04 -1.56 -8.93
C GLY A 426 -25.02 -2.38 -8.15
N VAL A 427 -24.72 -3.58 -8.63
CA VAL A 427 -23.77 -4.47 -7.95
C VAL A 427 -22.35 -3.91 -8.04
N LEU A 428 -21.63 -3.98 -6.93
CA LEU A 428 -20.19 -3.76 -6.78
C LEU A 428 -19.56 -5.04 -6.22
N ALA A 429 -18.39 -5.37 -6.75
CA ALA A 429 -17.58 -6.42 -6.20
C ALA A 429 -16.76 -5.95 -5.01
N TRP A 430 -16.46 -6.88 -4.11
CA TRP A 430 -15.54 -6.66 -3.01
C TRP A 430 -14.54 -7.78 -2.83
N SER A 431 -13.44 -7.47 -2.16
CA SER A 431 -12.31 -8.36 -1.90
C SER A 431 -11.59 -7.98 -0.60
N ARG A 432 -10.86 -8.95 -0.04
CA ARG A 432 -9.89 -8.81 1.06
C ARG A 432 -8.53 -9.28 0.55
N PRO A 433 -7.83 -8.46 -0.24
CA PRO A 433 -6.57 -8.86 -0.82
C PRO A 433 -5.44 -8.90 0.24
N PRO A 434 -4.43 -9.78 0.05
CA PRO A 434 -3.24 -9.82 0.90
C PRO A 434 -2.45 -8.50 0.92
N ALA A 435 -1.45 -8.43 1.80
CA ALA A 435 -0.65 -7.23 2.04
C ALA A 435 0.08 -6.67 0.80
N GLY A 436 0.37 -7.50 -0.21
CA GLY A 436 1.00 -7.06 -1.45
C GLY A 436 0.12 -6.22 -2.38
N ALA A 437 -1.18 -6.11 -2.10
CA ALA A 437 -2.11 -5.28 -2.89
C ALA A 437 -2.04 -3.80 -2.52
N GLN A 438 -2.07 -2.96 -3.55
CA GLN A 438 -2.31 -1.52 -3.44
C GLN A 438 -3.81 -1.25 -3.53
N ILE A 439 -4.45 -0.92 -2.41
CA ILE A 439 -5.90 -0.73 -2.33
C ILE A 439 -6.21 0.76 -2.51
N VAL A 440 -7.04 1.07 -3.50
CA VAL A 440 -7.34 2.45 -3.92
C VAL A 440 -8.72 2.89 -3.42
N ALA A 441 -9.70 1.98 -3.44
CA ALA A 441 -11.05 2.26 -2.93
C ALA A 441 -11.70 1.04 -2.28
N SER A 442 -12.57 1.31 -1.30
CA SER A 442 -13.46 0.33 -0.67
C SER A 442 -14.93 0.63 -1.00
N ILE A 443 -15.82 -0.31 -0.69
CA ILE A 443 -17.26 -0.03 -0.68
C ILE A 443 -17.57 0.94 0.48
N PRO A 444 -18.43 1.96 0.29
CA PRO A 444 -18.84 2.87 1.36
C PRO A 444 -19.41 2.12 2.58
N ASN A 445 -19.04 2.57 3.78
CA ASN A 445 -19.44 1.97 5.06
C ASN A 445 -19.05 0.48 5.23
N GLN A 446 -18.18 -0.05 4.35
CA GLN A 446 -17.66 -1.41 4.41
C GLN A 446 -16.12 -1.34 4.25
N PRO A 447 -15.41 -0.80 5.25
CA PRO A 447 -13.98 -0.48 5.13
C PRO A 447 -13.07 -1.69 4.95
N GLU A 448 -13.57 -2.91 5.22
CA GLU A 448 -12.86 -4.18 5.01
C GLU A 448 -13.08 -4.76 3.59
N HIS A 449 -13.89 -4.10 2.75
CA HIS A 449 -14.31 -4.60 1.44
C HIS A 449 -13.70 -3.72 0.34
N ALA A 450 -12.47 -4.06 -0.08
CA ALA A 450 -11.79 -3.41 -1.21
C ALA A 450 -12.55 -3.66 -2.51
N THR A 451 -12.81 -2.61 -3.28
CA THR A 451 -13.55 -2.70 -4.54
C THR A 451 -12.69 -2.31 -5.75
N LEU A 452 -11.66 -1.47 -5.54
CA LEU A 452 -10.66 -1.10 -6.55
C LEU A 452 -9.27 -1.27 -5.94
N PHE A 453 -8.50 -2.20 -6.48
CA PHE A 453 -7.14 -2.47 -6.03
C PHE A 453 -6.29 -3.04 -7.16
N ALA A 454 -4.98 -2.97 -6.97
CA ALA A 454 -4.02 -3.42 -7.95
C ALA A 454 -2.80 -4.11 -7.31
N TYR A 455 -2.07 -4.85 -8.13
CA TYR A 455 -0.77 -5.42 -7.81
C TYR A 455 0.25 -4.90 -8.82
N GLU A 456 1.37 -4.39 -8.32
CA GLU A 456 2.54 -4.12 -9.15
C GLU A 456 3.15 -5.41 -9.70
N LYS A 457 3.94 -5.30 -10.77
CA LYS A 457 4.73 -6.44 -11.25
C LYS A 457 5.68 -6.89 -10.13
N GLY A 458 5.72 -8.19 -9.84
CA GLY A 458 6.56 -8.74 -8.77
C GLY A 458 5.92 -8.65 -7.38
N ALA A 459 4.72 -8.08 -7.26
CA ALA A 459 4.02 -8.04 -5.99
C ALA A 459 3.48 -9.42 -5.61
N THR A 460 3.52 -9.74 -4.32
CA THR A 460 2.95 -10.97 -3.77
C THR A 460 1.43 -10.88 -3.79
N MET A 461 0.77 -11.92 -4.28
CA MET A 461 -0.67 -12.13 -4.31
C MET A 461 -1.03 -13.33 -3.40
N ALA A 462 -2.24 -13.86 -3.50
CA ALA A 462 -2.68 -14.93 -2.61
C ALA A 462 -1.96 -16.27 -2.86
N ASN A 463 -1.71 -17.02 -1.79
CA ASN A 463 -0.98 -18.29 -1.80
C ASN A 463 0.44 -18.16 -2.38
N ASP A 464 1.14 -17.08 -2.00
CA ASP A 464 2.52 -16.78 -2.41
C ASP A 464 2.73 -16.63 -3.93
N ALA A 465 1.65 -16.52 -4.70
CA ALA A 465 1.75 -16.21 -6.12
C ALA A 465 2.38 -14.83 -6.32
N VAL A 466 3.20 -14.68 -7.35
CA VAL A 466 3.82 -13.40 -7.70
C VAL A 466 3.18 -12.86 -8.96
N ALA A 467 2.76 -11.60 -8.96
CA ALA A 467 2.16 -10.94 -10.12
C ALA A 467 3.17 -10.90 -11.30
N PRO A 468 2.95 -11.64 -12.40
CA PRO A 468 3.89 -11.68 -13.54
C PRO A 468 4.02 -10.32 -14.24
N ALA A 469 2.92 -9.57 -14.22
CA ALA A 469 2.79 -8.18 -14.64
C ALA A 469 1.67 -7.55 -13.80
N ARG A 470 1.41 -6.25 -13.99
CA ARG A 470 0.38 -5.52 -13.25
C ARG A 470 -0.98 -6.22 -13.33
N ARG A 471 -1.68 -6.32 -12.19
CA ARG A 471 -3.05 -6.84 -12.10
C ARG A 471 -3.94 -5.78 -11.49
N VAL A 472 -5.11 -5.53 -12.07
CA VAL A 472 -6.08 -4.58 -11.52
C VAL A 472 -7.45 -5.23 -11.46
N LEU A 473 -8.13 -5.12 -10.32
CA LEU A 473 -9.57 -5.34 -10.25
C LEU A 473 -10.24 -3.97 -10.39
N PHE A 474 -11.06 -3.79 -11.42
CA PHE A 474 -11.93 -2.62 -11.55
C PHE A 474 -13.39 -3.04 -11.26
N PRO A 475 -14.09 -2.37 -10.33
CA PRO A 475 -15.40 -2.83 -9.85
C PRO A 475 -16.52 -2.48 -10.81
N MET A 476 -16.57 -3.19 -11.93
CA MET A 476 -17.59 -3.00 -12.96
C MET A 476 -18.28 -4.32 -13.24
N ASP A 477 -19.60 -4.33 -13.06
CA ASP A 477 -20.48 -5.41 -13.50
C ASP A 477 -20.98 -5.15 -14.94
N ALA A 478 -21.48 -6.17 -15.63
CA ALA A 478 -22.18 -5.98 -16.89
C ALA A 478 -23.66 -5.67 -16.60
N PRO A 479 -24.31 -4.69 -17.29
CA PRO A 479 -23.87 -3.94 -18.47
C PRO A 479 -23.37 -2.50 -18.14
N ARG A 480 -22.50 -2.31 -17.15
CA ARG A 480 -22.33 -0.99 -16.51
C ARG A 480 -21.31 -0.04 -17.14
N PHE A 481 -20.64 -0.40 -18.23
CA PHE A 481 -19.67 0.53 -18.85
C PHE A 481 -20.31 1.87 -19.28
N PRO A 482 -21.48 1.90 -19.97
CA PRO A 482 -22.18 3.16 -20.29
C PRO A 482 -22.70 3.92 -19.06
N ASP A 483 -22.80 3.24 -17.92
CA ASP A 483 -23.29 3.79 -16.64
C ASP A 483 -22.19 4.51 -15.85
N LEU A 484 -20.91 4.45 -16.27
CA LEU A 484 -19.85 5.24 -15.65
C LEU A 484 -20.17 6.75 -15.71
N THR A 485 -19.92 7.46 -14.61
CA THR A 485 -19.93 8.92 -14.57
C THR A 485 -18.68 9.48 -15.27
N GLU A 486 -18.59 10.80 -15.44
CA GLU A 486 -17.34 11.44 -15.92
C GLU A 486 -16.16 11.15 -14.98
N GLN A 487 -16.39 11.17 -13.67
CA GLN A 487 -15.39 10.80 -12.68
C GLN A 487 -15.00 9.32 -12.81
N GLY A 488 -15.99 8.44 -12.96
CA GLY A 488 -15.76 7.01 -13.15
C GLY A 488 -14.99 6.69 -14.43
N LEU A 489 -15.28 7.38 -15.52
CA LEU A 489 -14.53 7.25 -16.78
C LEU A 489 -13.09 7.77 -16.63
N THR A 490 -12.88 8.83 -15.86
CA THR A 490 -11.53 9.36 -15.54
C THR A 490 -10.72 8.33 -14.75
N VAL A 491 -11.31 7.72 -13.71
CA VAL A 491 -10.66 6.64 -12.93
C VAL A 491 -10.40 5.41 -13.82
N TYR A 492 -11.34 5.00 -14.66
CA TYR A 492 -11.14 3.89 -15.59
C TYR A 492 -10.00 4.17 -16.59
N GLY A 493 -9.90 5.40 -17.09
CA GLY A 493 -8.77 5.85 -17.89
C GLY A 493 -7.45 5.80 -17.14
N ALA A 494 -7.43 6.20 -15.86
CA ALA A 494 -6.25 6.11 -14.99
C ALA A 494 -5.83 4.66 -14.73
N VAL A 495 -6.77 3.72 -14.60
CA VAL A 495 -6.49 2.27 -14.55
C VAL A 495 -5.76 1.81 -15.80
N ILE A 496 -6.25 2.17 -16.99
CA ILE A 496 -5.62 1.79 -18.26
C ILE A 496 -4.23 2.40 -18.37
N ASN A 497 -4.09 3.69 -18.06
CA ASN A 497 -2.80 4.37 -18.10
C ASN A 497 -1.79 3.75 -17.13
N TRP A 498 -2.22 3.44 -15.90
CA TRP A 498 -1.36 2.78 -14.92
C TRP A 498 -0.97 1.39 -15.40
N ALA A 499 -1.91 0.57 -15.89
CA ALA A 499 -1.61 -0.77 -16.40
C ALA A 499 -0.62 -0.75 -17.58
N LEU A 500 -0.74 0.20 -18.51
CA LEU A 500 0.12 0.34 -19.70
C LEU A 500 1.45 1.06 -19.45
N SER A 501 1.57 1.82 -18.36
CA SER A 501 2.81 2.52 -18.02
C SER A 501 3.91 1.52 -17.66
N LYS A 502 5.18 1.98 -17.65
CA LYS A 502 6.28 1.12 -17.21
C LYS A 502 6.09 0.76 -15.73
N PRO A 503 6.31 -0.51 -15.32
CA PRO A 503 6.36 -0.88 -13.90
C PRO A 503 7.35 0.00 -13.14
N GLY A 504 7.04 0.33 -11.87
CA GLY A 504 8.03 0.88 -10.95
C GLY A 504 9.19 -0.12 -10.79
N VAL A 505 10.43 0.38 -10.73
CA VAL A 505 11.65 -0.44 -10.60
C VAL A 505 11.90 -0.76 -9.13
#